data_AF-A0A5J4R4Y8-F1
#
_entry.id   AF-A0A5J4R4Y8-F1
#
_cell.length_a   1.000
_cell.length_b   1.000
_cell.length_c   1.000
_cell.angle_alpha   90.00
_cell.angle_beta   90.00
_cell.angle_gamma   90.00
#
_symmetry.space_group_name_H-M   'P 1'
#
loop_
_entity.id
_entity.type
_entity.pdbx_description
1 polymer ?
#
loop_
_entity_poly.entity_id
_entity_poly.type
_entity_poly.pdbx_seq_one_letter_code
_entity_poly.pdbx_strand_id
1 'polypeptide(L)'
;MKKILLLLILACTFLSFCSCENENEFIYNLNLTGNITVGGDTIEIDSRFVYYDHTCDALVHAIYQNDVKFIEKEIIDLFHCQTYDIFVSGEIEGFKIKEHFKYGTTIELIEWEEIKYIVIWSRT
;
A
#
# COMPACT_ATOMS: atom_id res chain seq x y z
N MET A 1 10.91 17.68 -51.45
CA MET A 1 10.82 18.56 -50.26
C MET A 1 10.36 17.71 -49.08
N LYS A 2 11.31 17.07 -48.38
CA LYS A 2 11.09 16.14 -47.25
C LYS A 2 12.11 16.43 -46.15
N LYS A 3 12.02 17.60 -45.51
CA LYS A 3 12.91 17.93 -44.36
C LYS A 3 12.26 18.77 -43.26
N ILE A 4 10.98 19.13 -43.38
CA ILE A 4 10.33 20.05 -42.41
C ILE A 4 9.61 19.28 -41.28
N LEU A 5 9.35 17.98 -41.42
CA LEU A 5 8.59 17.22 -40.43
C LEU A 5 9.40 16.75 -39.20
N LEU A 6 10.74 16.86 -39.23
CA LEU A 6 11.59 16.29 -38.17
C LEU A 6 11.97 17.28 -37.06
N LEU A 7 11.57 18.55 -37.15
CA LEU A 7 11.95 19.60 -36.20
C LEU A 7 10.87 19.90 -35.14
N LEU A 8 9.69 19.28 -35.23
CA LEU A 8 8.59 19.52 -34.27
C LEU A 8 8.51 18.51 -33.12
N ILE A 9 9.30 17.43 -33.14
CA ILE A 9 9.32 16.45 -32.03
C ILE A 9 10.40 16.79 -31.00
N LEU A 10 11.31 17.72 -31.31
CA LEU A 10 12.41 18.13 -30.42
C LEU A 10 12.06 19.33 -29.51
N ALA A 11 10.78 19.66 -29.36
CA ALA A 11 10.30 20.78 -28.52
C ALA A 11 9.55 20.33 -27.26
N CYS A 12 9.32 19.02 -27.06
CA CYS A 12 8.55 18.51 -25.90
C CYS A 12 9.40 17.91 -24.77
N THR A 13 10.73 17.99 -24.81
CA THR A 13 11.58 17.32 -23.81
C THR A 13 12.48 18.25 -22.98
N PHE A 14 12.31 19.57 -23.07
CA PHE A 14 13.22 20.53 -22.40
C PHE A 14 12.54 21.58 -21.50
N LEU A 15 11.29 21.34 -21.05
CA LEU A 15 10.65 22.16 -20.02
C LEU A 15 10.54 21.47 -18.65
N SER A 16 11.16 20.30 -18.46
CA SER A 16 11.02 19.52 -17.22
C SER A 16 12.33 19.38 -16.44
N PHE A 17 13.20 20.40 -16.46
CA PHE A 17 14.33 20.44 -15.53
C PHE A 17 14.21 21.60 -14.54
N CYS A 18 14.03 21.16 -13.29
CA CYS A 18 14.43 21.83 -12.05
C CYS A 18 13.77 23.17 -11.75
N SER A 19 12.50 23.12 -11.33
CA SER A 19 12.23 23.69 -10.00
C SER A 19 12.65 22.64 -8.97
N CYS A 20 13.91 22.71 -8.51
CA CYS A 20 14.25 22.23 -7.17
C CYS A 20 13.53 23.16 -6.18
N GLU A 21 12.22 23.07 -6.12
CA GLU A 21 11.44 23.58 -5.00
C GLU A 21 11.34 22.40 -4.05
N ASN A 22 11.97 22.56 -2.88
CA ASN A 22 11.99 21.67 -1.72
C ASN A 22 11.12 20.42 -1.90
N GLU A 23 11.73 19.23 -1.86
CA GLU A 23 11.00 18.05 -1.41
C GLU A 23 10.41 18.44 -0.06
N ASN A 24 9.11 18.79 -0.04
CA ASN A 24 8.44 19.24 1.17
C ASN A 24 8.36 18.00 2.04
N GLU A 25 9.37 17.82 2.89
CA GLU A 25 9.37 16.77 3.86
C GLU A 25 8.16 17.00 4.77
N PHE A 26 7.22 16.06 4.76
CA PHE A 26 6.01 16.20 5.55
C PHE A 26 6.33 16.01 7.03
N ILE A 27 5.80 16.87 7.89
CA ILE A 27 5.77 16.63 9.32
C ILE A 27 4.64 15.66 9.62
N TYR A 28 4.95 14.46 10.11
CA TYR A 28 3.95 13.45 10.44
C TYR A 28 4.25 12.67 11.72
N ASN A 29 3.18 12.11 12.28
CA ASN A 29 3.19 11.11 13.34
C ASN A 29 2.01 10.16 13.09
N LEU A 30 2.30 8.98 12.57
CA LEU A 30 1.33 7.98 12.13
C LEU A 30 1.50 6.69 12.92
N ASN A 31 0.37 6.09 13.26
CA ASN A 31 0.25 4.73 13.77
C ASN A 31 -0.40 3.87 12.70
N LEU A 32 0.25 2.75 12.37
CA LEU A 32 -0.23 1.72 11.47
C LEU A 32 -0.49 0.46 12.29
N THR A 33 -1.75 0.05 12.34
CA THR A 33 -2.19 -1.15 13.08
C THR A 33 -2.99 -2.06 12.18
N GLY A 34 -2.86 -3.36 12.30
CA GLY A 34 -3.66 -4.29 11.51
C GLY A 34 -2.92 -5.58 11.20
N ASN A 35 -3.23 -6.21 10.08
CA ASN A 35 -2.64 -7.49 9.69
C ASN A 35 -2.04 -7.41 8.28
N ILE A 36 -0.92 -8.10 8.09
CA ILE A 36 -0.30 -8.33 6.78
C ILE A 36 -0.12 -9.83 6.57
N THR A 37 -0.09 -10.28 5.31
CA THR A 37 0.31 -11.66 4.98
C THR A 37 1.63 -11.67 4.23
N VAL A 38 2.61 -12.42 4.72
CA VAL A 38 3.94 -12.58 4.10
C VAL A 38 4.24 -14.06 4.00
N GLY A 39 4.47 -14.57 2.78
CA GLY A 39 4.77 -16.00 2.59
C GLY A 39 3.65 -16.96 2.98
N GLY A 40 2.41 -16.48 3.11
CA GLY A 40 1.26 -17.25 3.59
C GLY A 40 0.97 -17.13 5.09
N ASP A 41 1.88 -16.51 5.87
CA ASP A 41 1.68 -16.28 7.29
C ASP A 41 1.09 -14.90 7.55
N THR A 42 0.06 -14.84 8.39
CA THR A 42 -0.55 -13.58 8.84
C THR A 42 0.20 -13.04 10.06
N ILE A 43 0.64 -11.79 9.97
CA ILE A 43 1.41 -11.09 11.01
C ILE A 43 0.61 -9.85 11.42
N GLU A 44 0.43 -9.66 12.72
CA GLU A 44 -0.13 -8.43 13.28
C GLU A 44 0.94 -7.34 13.31
N ILE A 45 0.57 -6.13 12.89
CA ILE A 45 1.41 -4.94 12.96
C ILE A 45 0.81 -3.94 13.94
N ASP A 46 1.70 -3.32 14.72
CA ASP A 46 1.44 -2.14 15.55
C ASP A 46 2.72 -1.29 15.53
N SER A 47 2.78 -0.40 14.53
CA SER A 47 3.98 0.37 14.22
C SER A 47 3.66 1.87 14.26
N ARG A 48 4.57 2.63 14.88
CA ARG A 48 4.50 4.09 14.91
C ARG A 48 5.65 4.68 14.11
N PHE A 49 5.32 5.56 13.16
CA PHE A 49 6.25 6.29 12.33
C PHE A 49 6.15 7.78 12.64
N VAL A 50 7.31 8.40 12.83
CA VAL A 50 7.43 9.84 13.06
C VAL A 50 8.39 10.41 12.04
N TYR A 51 8.19 11.67 11.67
CA TYR A 51 8.96 12.40 10.65
C TYR A 51 10.47 12.11 10.63
N TYR A 52 11.13 12.04 11.79
CA TYR A 52 12.59 11.83 11.88
C TYR A 52 13.10 10.46 11.41
N ASP A 53 12.23 9.47 11.23
CA ASP A 53 12.61 8.11 10.82
C ASP A 53 12.70 7.95 9.29
N HIS A 54 12.04 8.81 8.52
CA HIS A 54 11.98 8.81 7.05
C HIS A 54 11.49 7.50 6.38
N THR A 55 11.28 6.42 7.14
CA THR A 55 10.83 5.11 6.66
C THR A 55 9.47 5.16 5.95
N CYS A 56 8.62 6.13 6.30
CA CYS A 56 7.23 6.20 5.86
C CYS A 56 6.95 7.39 4.91
N ASP A 57 7.97 8.13 4.47
CA ASP A 57 7.80 9.39 3.75
C ASP A 57 7.02 9.24 2.44
N ALA A 58 7.32 8.20 1.67
CA ALA A 58 6.63 7.93 0.41
C ALA A 58 5.15 7.58 0.63
N LEU A 59 4.83 6.79 1.66
CA LEU A 59 3.46 6.47 2.03
C LEU A 59 2.70 7.71 2.53
N VAL A 60 3.33 8.54 3.35
CA VAL A 60 2.78 9.82 3.83
C VAL A 60 2.43 10.73 2.65
N HIS A 61 3.34 10.85 1.67
CA HIS A 61 3.10 11.62 0.46
C HIS A 61 1.90 11.07 -0.33
N ALA A 62 1.82 9.74 -0.49
CA ALA A 62 0.72 9.07 -1.18
C ALA A 62 -0.64 9.36 -0.52
N ILE A 63 -0.71 9.26 0.82
CA ILE A 63 -1.90 9.55 1.62
C ILE A 63 -2.30 11.02 1.47
N TYR A 64 -1.34 11.94 1.57
CA TYR A 64 -1.60 13.36 1.44
C TYR A 64 -2.15 13.75 0.06
N GLN A 65 -1.65 13.12 -1.01
CA GLN A 65 -2.16 13.31 -2.38
C GLN A 65 -3.44 12.52 -2.69
N ASN A 66 -3.90 11.68 -1.76
CA ASN A 66 -5.01 10.75 -1.94
C ASN A 66 -4.84 9.84 -3.19
N ASP A 67 -3.61 9.41 -3.46
CA ASP A 67 -3.29 8.51 -4.58
C ASP A 67 -3.39 7.05 -4.13
N VAL A 68 -4.58 6.47 -4.27
CA VAL A 68 -4.89 5.11 -3.82
C VAL A 68 -3.96 4.05 -4.40
N LYS A 69 -3.52 4.20 -5.66
CA LYS A 69 -2.63 3.22 -6.30
C LYS A 69 -1.22 3.30 -5.71
N PHE A 70 -0.76 4.52 -5.44
CA PHE A 70 0.54 4.72 -4.83
C PHE A 70 0.53 4.30 -3.35
N ILE A 71 -0.55 4.54 -2.62
CA ILE A 71 -0.74 4.03 -1.24
C ILE A 71 -0.59 2.52 -1.18
N GLU A 72 -1.27 1.77 -2.07
CA GLU A 72 -1.16 0.31 -2.13
C GLU A 72 0.28 -0.15 -2.36
N LYS A 73 0.95 0.47 -3.35
CA LYS A 73 2.36 0.19 -3.67
C LYS A 73 3.25 0.42 -2.44
N GLU A 74 3.14 1.57 -1.79
CA GLU A 74 4.01 1.93 -0.67
C GLU A 74 3.75 1.07 0.57
N ILE A 75 2.51 0.62 0.83
CA ILE A 75 2.23 -0.36 1.91
C ILE A 75 2.90 -1.70 1.61
N ILE A 76 2.78 -2.20 0.38
CA ILE A 76 3.41 -3.45 -0.05
C ILE A 76 4.93 -3.35 0.05
N ASP A 77 5.52 -2.24 -0.39
CA ASP A 77 6.96 -2.01 -0.33
C ASP A 77 7.46 -1.90 1.12
N LEU A 78 6.72 -1.21 1.99
CA LEU A 78 7.08 -1.01 3.41
C LEU A 78 7.09 -2.31 4.22
N PHE A 79 6.11 -3.20 3.98
CA PHE A 79 5.95 -4.43 4.75
C PHE A 79 6.39 -5.70 4.01
N HIS A 80 6.77 -5.57 2.73
CA HIS A 80 7.06 -6.70 1.84
C HIS A 80 5.97 -7.77 1.86
N CYS A 81 4.70 -7.35 1.83
CA CYS A 81 3.53 -8.22 2.03
C CYS A 81 2.77 -8.53 0.73
N GLN A 82 2.01 -9.62 0.75
CA GLN A 82 1.14 -10.06 -0.35
C GLN A 82 -0.29 -9.51 -0.22
N THR A 83 -0.80 -9.46 1.01
CA THR A 83 -2.12 -8.91 1.36
C THR A 83 -2.00 -8.10 2.64
N TYR A 84 -2.91 -7.17 2.85
CA TYR A 84 -2.95 -6.36 4.07
C TYR A 84 -4.38 -5.91 4.40
N ASP A 85 -4.61 -5.68 5.69
CA ASP A 85 -5.81 -5.07 6.26
C ASP A 85 -5.32 -4.14 7.40
N ILE A 86 -5.08 -2.87 7.07
CA ILE A 86 -4.32 -1.92 7.89
C ILE A 86 -5.13 -0.66 8.14
N PHE A 87 -5.19 -0.27 9.39
CA PHE A 87 -5.69 1.00 9.87
C PHE A 87 -4.54 2.00 10.05
N VAL A 88 -4.67 3.17 9.43
CA VAL A 88 -3.72 4.28 9.54
C VAL A 88 -4.39 5.39 10.34
N SER A 89 -3.74 5.85 11.41
CA SER A 89 -4.24 6.98 12.20
C SER A 89 -3.12 7.88 12.67
N GLY A 90 -3.40 9.16 12.86
CA GLY A 90 -2.40 10.11 13.33
C GLY A 90 -2.57 11.47 12.69
N GLU A 91 -1.46 12.15 12.40
CA GLU A 91 -1.45 13.49 11.83
C GLU A 91 -0.37 13.64 10.74
N ILE A 92 -0.72 14.36 9.67
CA ILE A 92 0.19 14.82 8.61
C ILE A 92 -0.02 16.34 8.47
N GLU A 93 1.03 17.15 8.63
CA GLU A 93 0.96 18.62 8.62
C GLU A 93 -0.09 19.19 9.59
N GLY A 94 -0.29 18.51 10.73
CA GLY A 94 -1.32 18.87 11.72
C GLY A 94 -2.75 18.50 11.33
N PHE A 95 -2.99 17.92 10.14
CA PHE A 95 -4.28 17.36 9.76
C PHE A 95 -4.42 15.93 10.27
N LYS A 96 -5.52 15.65 10.96
CA LYS A 96 -5.81 14.32 11.49
C LYS A 96 -6.20 13.36 10.35
N ILE A 97 -5.55 12.22 10.33
CA ILE A 97 -5.81 11.11 9.42
C ILE A 97 -6.38 9.93 10.22
N LYS A 98 -7.37 9.25 9.65
CA LYS A 98 -7.98 8.05 10.22
C LYS A 98 -8.59 7.23 9.08
N GLU A 99 -7.77 6.42 8.43
CA GLU A 99 -8.10 5.70 7.20
C GLU A 99 -7.91 4.20 7.36
N HIS A 100 -8.65 3.43 6.56
CA HIS A 100 -8.57 1.97 6.55
C HIS A 100 -8.27 1.50 5.13
N PHE A 101 -7.13 0.82 4.95
CA PHE A 101 -6.69 0.29 3.67
C PHE A 101 -6.69 -1.24 3.72
N LYS A 102 -7.24 -1.86 2.68
CA LYS A 102 -7.30 -3.31 2.54
C LYS A 102 -6.95 -3.73 1.12
N TYR A 103 -6.10 -4.73 1.00
CA TYR A 103 -5.70 -5.33 -0.26
C TYR A 103 -5.59 -6.85 -0.13
N GLY A 104 -6.04 -7.55 -1.17
CA GLY A 104 -6.09 -9.00 -1.22
C GLY A 104 -7.43 -9.55 -0.75
N THR A 105 -7.97 -10.50 -1.50
CA THR A 105 -8.99 -11.41 -1.02
C THR A 105 -8.30 -12.47 -0.18
N THR A 106 -8.69 -12.64 1.08
CA THR A 106 -8.28 -13.77 1.91
C THR A 106 -8.56 -15.04 1.09
N ILE A 107 -7.51 -15.71 0.61
CA ILE A 107 -7.64 -17.12 0.25
C ILE A 107 -7.61 -17.82 1.60
N GLU A 108 -8.76 -17.81 2.31
CA GLU A 108 -8.96 -18.76 3.39
C GLU A 108 -8.73 -20.13 2.76
N LEU A 109 -7.63 -20.79 3.15
CA LEU A 109 -7.52 -22.22 2.99
C LEU A 109 -8.73 -22.79 3.71
N ILE A 110 -9.76 -23.16 2.95
CA ILE A 110 -10.87 -23.96 3.45
C ILE A 110 -10.22 -25.22 4.03
N GLU A 111 -10.11 -25.29 5.35
CA GLU A 111 -9.88 -26.55 6.04
C GLU A 111 -11.05 -27.45 5.65
N TRP A 112 -10.79 -28.38 4.73
CA TRP A 112 -11.70 -29.48 4.48
C TRP A 112 -11.71 -30.34 5.73
N GLU A 113 -12.61 -30.06 6.67
CA GLU A 113 -13.00 -31.07 7.65
C GLU A 113 -13.52 -32.29 6.88
N GLU A 114 -12.73 -33.35 6.89
CA GLU A 114 -13.06 -34.63 6.28
C GLU A 114 -14.26 -35.22 7.04
N ILE A 115 -15.49 -34.92 6.57
CA ILE A 115 -16.71 -35.52 7.11
C ILE A 115 -16.67 -37.03 6.79
N LYS A 116 -16.19 -37.83 7.75
CA LYS A 116 -16.28 -39.29 7.70
C LYS A 116 -17.73 -39.71 7.96
N TYR A 117 -18.49 -39.93 6.90
CA TYR A 117 -19.77 -40.63 7.00
C TYR A 117 -19.53 -42.11 7.36
N ILE A 118 -19.90 -42.49 8.57
CA ILE A 118 -20.04 -43.91 8.94
C ILE A 118 -21.38 -44.38 8.38
N VAL A 119 -21.37 -45.16 7.31
CA VAL A 119 -22.56 -45.83 6.79
C VAL A 119 -22.82 -47.08 7.63
N ILE A 120 -23.82 -47.05 8.51
CA ILE A 120 -24.31 -48.22 9.22
C ILE A 120 -25.45 -48.83 8.39
N TRP A 121 -25.22 -50.00 7.80
CA TRP A 121 -26.28 -50.77 7.15
C TRP A 121 -27.04 -51.58 8.19
N SER A 122 -28.29 -51.21 8.50
CA SER A 122 -29.21 -52.08 9.22
C SER A 122 -29.92 -52.99 8.22
N ARG A 123 -29.71 -54.31 8.33
CA ARG A 123 -30.54 -55.30 7.62
C ARG A 123 -31.87 -55.41 8.34
N THR A 124 -32.96 -55.01 7.69
CA THR A 124 -34.32 -55.49 7.98
C THR A 124 -34.69 -56.59 7.00
#